data_AF-A0A4Z0ENB8-F1
#
_entry.id   AF-A0A4Z0ENB8-F1
#
_cell.length_a   1.000
_cell.length_b   1.000
_cell.length_c   1.000
_cell.angle_alpha   90.00
_cell.angle_beta   90.00
_cell.angle_gamma   90.00
#
_symmetry.space_group_name_H-M   'P 1'
#
loop_
_entity.id
_entity.type
_entity.pdbx_description
1 polymer ?
#
loop_
_entity_poly.entity_id
_entity_poly.type
_entity_poly.pdbx_seq_one_letter_code
_entity_poly.pdbx_strand_id
1 'polypeptide(L)'
;MRFLIGVQLEDPAAEYLNFVFQQDLWAKQVWAVRVPRRHLDELGTAVLAERVTTFYLWQFPEELERVDRATVLGAVRRALLPDEK
;
A
#
# COMPACT_ATOMS: atom_id res chain seq x y z
N MET A 1 9.91 -15.73 9.40
CA MET A 1 9.17 -15.58 8.15
C MET A 1 8.29 -14.35 8.29
N ARG A 2 8.48 -13.31 7.46
CA ARG A 2 7.68 -12.07 7.45
C ARG A 2 6.81 -12.11 6.19
N PHE A 3 5.51 -11.83 6.29
CA PHE A 3 4.56 -11.91 5.17
C PHE A 3 3.61 -10.71 5.22
N LEU A 4 3.35 -10.07 4.08
CA LEU A 4 2.37 -8.98 4.02
C LEU A 4 0.99 -9.47 4.49
N ILE A 5 0.49 -8.83 5.54
CA ILE A 5 -0.83 -9.08 6.14
C ILE A 5 -1.86 -8.09 5.60
N GLY A 6 -1.44 -6.84 5.40
CA GLY A 6 -2.35 -5.80 4.98
C GLY A 6 -1.66 -4.50 4.63
N VAL A 7 -2.42 -3.64 3.95
CA VAL A 7 -2.06 -2.25 3.69
C VAL A 7 -3.14 -1.40 4.31
N GLN A 8 -2.76 -0.42 5.12
CA GLN A 8 -3.67 0.53 5.74
C GLN A 8 -3.37 1.93 5.21
N LEU A 9 -4.42 2.68 4.91
CA LEU A 9 -4.34 4.11 4.65
C LEU A 9 -4.71 4.85 5.94
N GLU A 10 -3.79 5.59 6.55
CA GLU A 10 -4.02 6.18 7.88
C GLU A 10 -4.95 7.39 7.85
N ASP A 11 -4.68 8.36 6.98
CA ASP A 11 -5.51 9.55 6.82
C ASP A 11 -5.74 9.80 5.33
N PRO A 12 -6.91 9.42 4.79
CA PRO A 12 -7.21 9.69 3.39
C PRO A 12 -7.34 11.19 3.13
N ALA A 13 -7.77 12.01 4.09
CA ALA A 13 -8.02 13.45 3.92
C ALA A 13 -6.76 14.31 4.02
N ALA A 14 -5.64 13.75 4.47
CA ALA A 14 -4.37 14.45 4.55
C ALA A 14 -3.84 14.87 3.17
N GLU A 15 -3.00 15.92 3.16
CA GLU A 15 -2.23 16.35 1.97
C GLU A 15 -1.37 15.21 1.41
N TYR A 16 -1.02 14.24 2.26
CA TYR A 16 -0.26 13.06 1.91
C TYR A 16 -1.00 11.80 2.34
N LEU A 17 -1.20 10.91 1.38
CA LEU A 17 -1.70 9.56 1.61
C LEU A 17 -0.55 8.72 2.18
N ASN A 18 -0.75 8.20 3.39
CA ASN A 18 0.24 7.36 4.06
C ASN A 18 -0.18 5.89 4.02
N PHE A 19 0.51 5.09 3.21
CA PHE A 19 0.27 3.66 3.06
C PHE A 19 1.17 2.87 3.99
N VAL A 20 0.58 2.25 4.99
CA VAL A 20 1.25 1.43 5.97
C VAL A 20 1.14 -0.04 5.58
N PHE A 21 2.26 -0.65 5.24
CA PHE A 21 2.38 -2.07 4.92
C PHE A 21 2.72 -2.85 6.19
N GLN A 22 1.83 -3.77 6.58
CA GLN A 22 1.99 -4.62 7.76
C GLN A 22 2.53 -5.99 7.36
N GLN A 23 3.71 -6.38 7.87
CA GLN A 23 4.43 -7.60 7.44
C GLN A 23 4.43 -8.75 8.46
N ASP A 24 3.93 -8.58 9.67
CA ASP A 24 3.87 -9.67 10.65
C ASP A 24 2.67 -9.54 11.62
N LEU A 25 2.26 -10.68 12.18
CA LEU A 25 1.08 -10.79 13.06
C LEU A 25 1.25 -10.01 14.37
N TRP A 26 2.47 -9.54 14.65
CA TRP A 26 2.81 -8.73 15.82
C TRP A 26 2.98 -7.24 15.48
N ALA A 27 2.66 -6.83 14.24
CA ALA A 27 2.73 -5.49 13.69
C ALA A 27 4.07 -4.76 13.93
N LYS A 28 5.18 -5.47 14.06
CA LYS A 28 6.47 -4.87 14.47
C LYS A 28 7.24 -4.19 13.35
N GLN A 29 6.89 -4.41 12.08
CA GLN A 29 7.46 -3.70 10.95
C GLN A 29 6.37 -3.08 10.09
N VAL A 30 6.39 -1.75 10.12
CA VAL A 30 5.42 -0.82 9.56
C VAL A 30 6.21 -0.02 8.52
N TRP A 31 6.14 -0.43 7.26
CA TRP A 31 6.76 0.35 6.19
C TRP A 31 5.72 1.32 5.65
N ALA A 32 6.06 2.59 5.61
CA ALA A 32 5.17 3.65 5.19
C ALA A 32 5.60 4.17 3.81
N VAL A 33 4.72 4.03 2.80
CA VAL A 33 4.86 4.70 1.51
C VAL A 33 3.99 5.95 1.55
N ARG A 34 4.63 7.11 1.44
CA ARG A 34 3.95 8.41 1.46
C ARG A 34 3.85 8.98 0.05
N VAL A 35 2.64 9.38 -0.34
CA VAL A 35 2.37 9.95 -1.66
C VAL A 35 1.49 11.19 -1.53
N PRO A 36 1.80 12.29 -2.23
CA PRO A 36 0.92 13.46 -2.28
C PRO A 36 -0.49 13.10 -2.75
N ARG A 37 -1.52 13.60 -2.06
CA ARG A 37 -2.93 13.36 -2.39
C ARG A 37 -3.29 13.87 -3.77
N ARG A 38 -2.67 14.96 -4.24
CA ARG A 38 -2.84 15.46 -5.62
C ARG A 38 -2.62 14.38 -6.68
N HIS A 39 -1.77 13.38 -6.42
CA HIS A 39 -1.57 12.28 -7.36
C HIS A 39 -2.77 11.34 -7.44
N LEU A 40 -3.60 11.23 -6.39
CA LEU A 40 -4.88 10.54 -6.47
C LEU A 40 -5.83 11.29 -7.40
N ASP A 41 -5.89 12.61 -7.29
CA ASP A 41 -6.76 13.46 -8.11
C ASP A 41 -6.29 13.48 -9.59
N GLU A 42 -4.98 13.48 -9.84
CA GLU A 42 -4.38 13.55 -11.17
C GLU A 42 -4.32 12.19 -11.90
N LEU A 43 -3.98 11.11 -11.19
CA LEU A 43 -3.73 9.80 -11.78
C LEU A 43 -4.93 8.85 -11.66
N GLY A 44 -5.84 9.13 -10.73
CA GLY A 44 -6.89 8.21 -10.34
C GLY A 44 -6.40 7.01 -9.54
N THR A 45 -7.35 6.34 -8.88
CA THR A 45 -7.10 5.25 -7.93
C THR A 45 -6.30 4.09 -8.52
N ALA A 46 -6.63 3.65 -9.73
CA ALA A 46 -6.00 2.49 -10.34
C ALA A 46 -4.50 2.72 -10.60
N VAL A 47 -4.15 3.85 -11.21
CA VAL A 47 -2.76 4.19 -11.54
C VAL A 47 -1.95 4.47 -10.27
N LEU A 48 -2.54 5.15 -9.29
CA LEU A 48 -1.89 5.37 -8.00
C LEU A 48 -1.57 4.05 -7.29
N ALA A 49 -2.52 3.11 -7.27
CA ALA A 49 -2.33 1.80 -6.67
C ALA A 49 -1.18 1.01 -7.33
N GLU A 50 -1.09 1.04 -8.67
CA GLU A 50 0.02 0.43 -9.40
C GLU A 50 1.37 1.06 -9.04
N ARG A 51 1.44 2.40 -8.94
CA ARG A 51 2.66 3.11 -8.57
C ARG A 51 3.11 2.80 -7.16
N VAL A 52 2.20 2.84 -6.18
CA VAL A 52 2.47 2.52 -4.78
C VAL A 52 2.95 1.08 -4.65
N THR A 53 2.29 0.15 -5.35
CA THR A 53 2.69 -1.27 -5.38
C THR A 53 4.09 -1.46 -5.96
N THR A 54 4.36 -0.87 -7.12
CA THR A 54 5.67 -0.95 -7.75
C THR A 54 6.76 -0.33 -6.87
N PHE A 55 6.47 0.80 -6.23
CA PHE A 55 7.42 1.46 -5.34
C PHE A 55 7.73 0.61 -4.10
N TYR A 56 6.71 0.03 -3.46
CA TYR A 56 6.88 -0.89 -2.33
C TYR A 56 7.75 -2.08 -2.73
N LEU A 57 7.44 -2.76 -3.84
CA LEU A 57 8.17 -3.95 -4.28
C LEU A 57 9.59 -3.62 -4.77
N TRP A 58 9.82 -2.41 -5.28
CA TRP A 58 11.17 -1.95 -5.61
C TRP A 58 12.02 -1.70 -4.36
N GLN A 59 11.41 -1.17 -3.29
CA GLN A 59 12.09 -0.98 -2.00
C GLN A 59 12.34 -2.30 -1.26
N PHE A 60 11.45 -3.29 -1.44
CA PHE A 60 11.51 -4.59 -0.77
C PHE A 60 11.39 -5.74 -1.79
N PRO A 61 12.39 -5.92 -2.67
CA PRO A 61 12.35 -6.96 -3.70
C PRO A 61 12.25 -8.38 -3.11
N GLU A 62 12.72 -8.59 -1.88
CA GLU A 62 12.59 -9.86 -1.16
C GLU A 62 11.13 -10.26 -0.85
N GLU A 63 10.20 -9.31 -0.89
CA GLU A 63 8.77 -9.60 -0.71
C GLU A 63 8.20 -10.36 -1.91
N LEU A 64 8.78 -10.21 -3.11
CA LEU A 64 8.37 -10.96 -4.31
C LEU A 64 8.61 -12.47 -4.19
N GLU A 65 9.52 -12.90 -3.31
CA GLU A 65 9.73 -14.33 -3.03
C GLU A 65 8.60 -14.92 -2.17
N ARG A 66 7.75 -14.07 -1.59
CA ARG A 66 6.78 -14.44 -0.54
C ARG A 66 5.35 -14.10 -0.88
N VAL A 67 5.13 -12.99 -1.58
CA VAL A 67 3.81 -12.49 -1.93
C VAL A 67 3.80 -12.01 -3.37
N ASP A 68 2.80 -12.47 -4.11
CA ASP A 68 2.64 -12.05 -5.49
C ASP A 68 2.32 -10.55 -5.58
N ARG A 69 2.86 -9.90 -6.61
CA ARG A 69 2.55 -8.49 -6.92
C ARG A 69 1.04 -8.22 -6.95
N ALA A 70 0.26 -9.17 -7.49
CA ALA A 70 -1.20 -9.05 -7.57
C ALA A 70 -1.86 -8.94 -6.18
N THR A 71 -1.33 -9.66 -5.19
CA THR A 71 -1.82 -9.64 -3.81
C THR A 71 -1.50 -8.29 -3.15
N VAL A 72 -0.28 -7.77 -3.34
CA VAL A 72 0.09 -6.44 -2.85
C VAL A 72 -0.79 -5.36 -3.48
N LEU A 73 -0.97 -5.41 -4.80
CA LEU A 73 -1.84 -4.49 -5.53
C LEU A 73 -3.28 -4.55 -5.02
N GLY A 74 -3.83 -5.74 -4.80
CA GLY A 74 -5.16 -5.93 -4.24
C GLY A 74 -5.30 -5.35 -2.82
N ALA A 75 -4.25 -5.44 -2.00
CA ALA A 75 -4.24 -4.82 -0.67
C ALA A 75 -4.21 -3.29 -0.76
N VAL A 76 -3.37 -2.72 -1.63
CA VAL A 76 -3.29 -1.26 -1.86
C VAL A 76 -4.62 -0.71 -2.40
N ARG A 77 -5.25 -1.40 -3.35
CA ARG A 77 -6.55 -0.98 -3.90
C ARG A 77 -7.66 -0.98 -2.85
N ARG A 78 -7.69 -2.00 -1.98
CA ARG A 78 -8.63 -2.04 -0.85
C ARG A 78 -8.39 -0.91 0.16
N ALA A 79 -7.13 -0.55 0.41
CA ALA A 79 -6.80 0.58 1.27
C ALA A 79 -7.27 1.93 0.69
N LEU A 80 -7.27 2.06 -0.63
CA LEU A 80 -7.73 3.27 -1.34
C LEU A 80 -9.25 3.37 -1.50
N LEU A 81 -9.95 2.24 -1.45
CA LEU A 81 -11.40 2.14 -1.54
C LEU A 81 -11.91 1.51 -0.24
N PRO A 82 -11.86 2.24 0.90
CA PRO A 82 -12.46 1.71 2.12
C PRO A 82 -13.94 1.46 1.82
N ASP A 83 -14.35 0.19 1.87
CA ASP A 83 -15.73 -0.25 1.63
C ASP A 83 -16.72 0.74 2.25
N GLU A 84 -17.66 1.23 1.43
CA GLU A 84 -18.93 1.77 1.92
C GLU A 84 -19.57 0.69 2.79
N LYS A 85 -19.58 0.92 4.11
CA LYS A 85 -20.27 0.05 5.07
C LYS A 85 -21.78 0.09 4.87
#